data_AF-A0AAD7RZ39-F1
#
_entry.id   AF-A0AAD7RZ39-F1
#
_cell.length_a   1.000
_cell.length_b   1.000
_cell.length_c   1.000
_cell.angle_alpha   90.00
_cell.angle_beta   90.00
_cell.angle_gamma   90.00
#
_symmetry.space_group_name_H-M   'P 1'
#
loop_
_entity.id
_entity.type
_entity.pdbx_description
1 polymer ?
#
loop_
_entity_poly.entity_id
_entity_poly.type
_entity_poly.pdbx_seq_one_letter_code
_entity_poly.pdbx_strand_id
1 'polypeptide(L)'
;MCKEIGGHLMTVRSTVSSDVIYDLLSNLFEDFWIGLQLPAGRCSNTSPGLLRGYEWTTGDNSTDFTNWKSNATVCSPMCVSVSSDQKWSERPCQDKVAGYLCENNYESTCKPLKAGANESVSYSTPFGFKGEGLLALPPGSVATHSPSGIKKICAPDTDAWLGAPWSCDTENGGCEHLCHARNDVAECICKPGEGPRGVVACRCADGFEMVGGKCTDVNECMPAPSRAPGEGHRRGVHLKSRAAPKSERRRTGTSLSSPPVVHERRPGEYVAI
;
A
#
# COMPACT_ATOMS: atom_id res chain seq x y z
N MET A 1 -12.47 10.79 5.55
CA MET A 1 -11.08 11.19 5.26
C MET A 1 -10.06 10.21 5.82
N CYS A 2 -9.38 10.41 6.98
CA CYS A 2 -8.31 9.45 7.39
C CYS A 2 -8.76 7.98 7.46
N LYS A 3 -10.01 7.73 7.89
CA LYS A 3 -10.58 6.37 7.90
C LYS A 3 -10.73 5.73 6.51
N GLU A 4 -10.91 6.51 5.45
CA GLU A 4 -11.04 6.00 4.08
C GLU A 4 -9.72 5.43 3.55
N ILE A 5 -8.59 5.92 4.06
CA ILE A 5 -7.25 5.41 3.75
C ILE A 5 -6.75 4.43 4.82
N GLY A 6 -7.64 3.88 5.64
CA GLY A 6 -7.30 2.91 6.70
C GLY A 6 -6.53 3.48 7.89
N GLY A 7 -6.53 4.80 8.06
CA GLY A 7 -5.84 5.50 9.16
C GLY A 7 -6.80 6.22 10.10
N HIS A 8 -6.23 7.02 10.98
CA HIS A 8 -6.96 7.94 11.84
C HIS A 8 -6.27 9.30 11.88
N LEU A 9 -6.89 10.29 12.52
CA LEU A 9 -6.21 11.54 12.77
C LEU A 9 -4.98 11.28 13.65
N MET A 10 -3.87 11.93 13.30
CA MET A 10 -2.57 11.73 13.95
C MET A 10 -2.63 12.02 15.45
N THR A 11 -1.98 11.18 16.26
CA THR A 11 -1.89 11.35 17.70
C THR A 11 -0.46 11.72 18.09
N VAL A 12 -0.29 12.94 18.60
CA VAL A 12 1.03 13.51 18.89
C VAL A 12 1.42 13.18 20.33
N ARG A 13 1.95 11.97 20.52
CA ARG A 13 2.13 11.37 21.85
C ARG A 13 3.50 11.51 22.46
N SER A 14 4.50 11.86 21.65
CA SER A 14 5.90 11.94 22.04
C SER A 14 6.60 13.12 21.35
N THR A 15 7.80 13.48 21.82
CA THR A 15 8.65 14.46 21.12
C THR A 15 9.04 13.98 19.72
N VAL A 16 9.23 12.66 19.53
CA VAL A 16 9.57 12.08 18.22
C VAL A 16 8.45 12.33 17.21
N SER A 17 7.19 12.10 17.61
CA SER A 17 6.03 12.40 16.77
C SER A 17 5.93 13.90 16.45
N SER A 18 6.29 14.77 17.40
CA SER A 18 6.30 16.22 17.23
C SER A 18 7.38 16.69 16.25
N ASP A 19 8.58 16.09 16.30
CA ASP A 19 9.68 16.40 15.38
C ASP A 19 9.32 16.03 13.93
N VAL A 20 8.65 14.89 13.71
CA VAL A 20 8.13 14.51 12.39
C VAL A 20 7.13 15.55 11.86
N ILE A 21 6.24 16.07 12.72
CA ILE A 21 5.30 17.12 12.33
C ILE A 21 6.03 18.40 11.97
N TYR A 22 7.09 18.76 12.70
CA TYR A 22 7.89 19.92 12.38
C TYR A 22 8.53 19.83 10.99
N ASP A 23 9.12 18.68 10.66
CA ASP A 23 9.70 18.48 9.33
C ASP A 23 8.63 18.56 8.24
N LEU A 24 7.48 17.92 8.45
CA LEU A 24 6.34 17.92 7.52
C LEU A 24 5.73 19.33 7.32
N LEU A 25 5.62 20.10 8.39
CA LEU A 25 4.98 21.42 8.39
C LEU A 25 5.98 22.58 8.26
N SER A 26 7.28 22.31 8.12
CA SER A 26 8.36 23.31 8.12
C SER A 26 8.18 24.43 7.08
N ASN A 27 7.45 24.15 6.00
CA ASN A 27 7.15 25.09 4.91
C ASN A 27 5.68 25.55 4.87
N LEU A 28 4.88 25.21 5.88
CA LEU A 28 3.45 25.50 5.97
C LEU A 28 3.20 26.43 7.16
N PHE A 29 2.55 27.57 6.93
CA PHE A 29 2.23 28.54 7.98
C PHE A 29 0.79 28.43 8.50
N GLU A 30 0.16 27.29 8.23
CA GLU A 30 -1.25 27.04 8.49
C GLU A 30 -1.44 26.01 9.62
N ASP A 31 -2.69 25.88 10.07
CA ASP A 31 -3.08 24.94 11.11
C ASP A 31 -3.65 23.65 10.50
N PHE A 32 -3.35 22.51 11.12
CA PHE A 32 -3.82 21.20 10.70
C PHE A 32 -4.49 20.47 11.86
N TRP A 33 -5.63 19.83 11.62
CA TRP A 33 -6.31 19.03 12.64
C TRP A 33 -5.48 17.80 13.04
N ILE A 34 -5.47 17.52 14.34
CA ILE A 34 -4.94 16.28 14.94
C ILE A 34 -6.05 15.52 15.67
N GLY A 35 -5.78 14.27 16.05
CA GLY A 35 -6.77 13.35 16.59
C GLY A 35 -7.09 13.57 18.06
N LEU A 36 -7.27 14.80 18.53
CA LEU A 36 -7.52 15.14 19.94
C LEU A 36 -8.79 16.00 20.07
N GLN A 37 -9.68 15.62 20.99
CA GLN A 37 -10.97 16.30 21.18
C GLN A 37 -11.38 16.39 22.65
N LEU A 38 -12.16 17.42 23.00
CA LEU A 38 -12.86 17.55 24.27
C LEU A 38 -14.30 17.07 24.08
N PRO A 39 -14.72 15.98 24.75
CA PRO A 39 -16.08 15.47 24.64
C PRO A 39 -17.14 16.46 25.17
N ALA A 40 -18.36 16.33 24.65
CA ALA A 40 -19.50 17.10 25.15
C ALA A 40 -19.74 16.85 26.65
N GLY A 41 -20.11 17.91 27.38
CA GLY A 41 -20.37 17.84 28.81
C GLY A 41 -19.11 17.79 29.70
N ARG A 42 -17.92 17.95 29.11
CA ARG A 42 -16.66 18.13 29.85
C ARG A 42 -16.14 19.55 29.74
N CYS A 43 -15.31 19.92 30.72
CA CYS A 43 -14.52 21.15 30.70
C CYS A 43 -13.04 20.81 30.66
N SER A 44 -12.24 21.63 29.98
CA SER A 44 -10.80 21.54 30.08
C SER A 44 -10.35 21.91 31.49
N ASN A 45 -9.63 21.02 32.16
CA ASN A 45 -9.19 21.23 33.54
C ASN A 45 -7.66 21.25 33.59
N THR A 46 -7.08 22.19 34.33
CA THR A 46 -5.63 22.45 34.40
C THR A 46 -4.90 21.58 35.42
N SER A 47 -5.49 20.48 35.89
CA SER A 47 -4.97 19.62 36.97
C SER A 47 -5.10 18.11 36.66
N PRO A 48 -4.21 17.24 37.17
CA PRO A 48 -2.81 17.07 36.77
C PRO A 48 -2.65 16.26 35.46
N GLY A 49 -3.72 16.05 34.69
CA GLY A 49 -3.67 15.28 33.44
C GLY A 49 -3.07 16.11 32.31
N LEU A 50 -2.04 15.59 31.65
CA LEU A 50 -1.37 16.19 30.48
C LEU A 50 -2.37 16.69 29.42
N LEU A 51 -3.38 15.87 29.10
CA LEU A 51 -4.39 16.21 28.08
C LEU A 51 -5.52 17.13 28.57
N ARG A 52 -5.49 17.63 29.82
CA ARG A 52 -6.45 18.62 30.33
C ARG A 52 -7.94 18.24 30.16
N GLY A 53 -8.27 16.95 30.15
CA GLY A 53 -9.65 16.46 29.94
C GLY A 53 -10.02 16.14 28.49
N TYR A 54 -9.14 16.44 27.54
CA TYR A 54 -9.23 15.98 26.16
C TYR A 54 -8.87 14.49 26.07
N GLU A 55 -9.36 13.85 25.01
CA GLU A 55 -9.10 12.45 24.70
C GLU A 55 -8.65 12.29 23.25
N TRP A 56 -7.73 11.34 23.02
CA TRP A 56 -7.37 10.96 21.66
C TRP A 56 -8.58 10.28 21.01
N THR A 57 -8.81 10.56 19.73
CA THR A 57 -9.93 10.00 18.94
C THR A 57 -9.84 8.49 18.76
N THR A 58 -8.67 7.91 19.02
CA THR A 58 -8.41 6.47 19.10
C THR A 58 -8.86 5.83 20.43
N GLY A 59 -9.11 6.65 21.46
CA GLY A 59 -9.62 6.24 22.78
C GLY A 59 -8.54 5.93 23.83
N ASP A 60 -7.30 5.68 23.43
CA ASP A 60 -6.18 5.41 24.32
C ASP A 60 -5.45 6.70 24.72
N ASN A 61 -5.80 7.23 25.89
CA ASN A 61 -5.29 8.51 26.39
C ASN A 61 -3.84 8.49 26.89
N SER A 62 -3.05 7.46 26.56
CA SER A 62 -1.63 7.40 26.91
C SER A 62 -0.85 8.44 26.10
N THR A 63 -0.17 9.34 26.80
CA THR A 63 0.74 10.32 26.22
C THR A 63 1.80 10.68 27.25
N ASP A 64 3.03 10.92 26.81
CA ASP A 64 4.08 11.54 27.63
C ASP A 64 4.39 12.99 27.19
N PHE A 65 3.72 13.45 26.12
CA PHE A 65 3.94 14.74 25.50
C PHE A 65 2.66 15.58 25.40
N THR A 66 2.83 16.90 25.52
CA THR A 66 1.82 17.93 25.23
C THR A 66 2.48 19.21 24.79
N ASN A 67 1.84 19.99 23.93
CA ASN A 67 2.38 21.28 23.50
C ASN A 67 1.32 22.38 23.37
N TRP A 68 0.45 22.52 24.37
CA TRP A 68 -0.64 23.50 24.39
C TRP A 68 -0.14 24.94 24.17
N LYS A 69 -0.82 25.68 23.28
CA LYS A 69 -0.57 27.11 23.02
C LYS A 69 -1.14 28.01 24.12
N SER A 70 -2.26 27.60 24.70
CA SER A 70 -2.99 28.32 25.74
C SER A 70 -3.31 27.39 26.91
N ASN A 71 -3.61 27.96 28.07
CA ASN A 71 -4.10 27.23 29.24
C ASN A 71 -5.56 27.59 29.60
N ALA A 72 -6.33 28.10 28.64
CA ALA A 72 -7.69 28.57 28.87
C ALA A 72 -8.65 27.44 29.25
N THR A 73 -9.50 27.67 30.26
CA THR A 73 -10.59 26.74 30.61
C THR A 73 -11.74 26.89 29.63
N VAL A 74 -12.14 25.78 29.01
CA VAL A 74 -13.18 25.72 27.98
C VAL A 74 -14.18 24.62 28.35
N CYS A 75 -15.47 24.90 28.26
CA CYS A 75 -16.56 24.00 28.66
C CYS A 75 -17.53 23.67 27.51
N SER A 76 -16.99 23.43 26.33
CA SER A 76 -17.75 23.08 25.13
C SER A 76 -16.98 22.05 24.30
N PRO A 77 -17.64 21.30 23.39
CA PRO A 77 -16.94 20.41 22.48
C PRO A 77 -15.90 21.17 21.67
N MET A 78 -14.64 20.78 21.80
CA MET A 78 -13.51 21.40 21.11
C MET A 78 -12.69 20.32 20.40
N CYS A 79 -12.07 20.71 19.30
CA CYS A 79 -11.08 19.93 18.59
C CYS A 79 -9.74 20.67 18.64
N VAL A 80 -8.65 19.98 18.32
CA VAL A 80 -7.30 20.55 18.44
C VAL A 80 -6.59 20.56 17.10
N SER A 81 -6.01 21.71 16.76
CA SER A 81 -5.13 21.88 15.60
C SER A 81 -3.68 22.08 16.04
N VAL A 82 -2.73 21.71 15.18
CA VAL A 82 -1.29 21.97 15.34
C VAL A 82 -0.82 22.95 14.27
N SER A 83 0.01 23.91 14.67
CA SER A 83 0.71 24.86 13.77
C SER A 83 2.17 24.45 13.56
N SER A 84 2.88 25.08 12.62
CA SER A 84 4.29 24.77 12.33
C SER A 84 5.28 25.09 13.46
N ASP A 85 4.90 25.93 14.42
CA ASP A 85 5.60 26.10 15.71
C ASP A 85 5.36 24.93 16.69
N GLN A 86 4.72 23.86 16.22
CA GLN A 86 4.31 22.64 16.91
C GLN A 86 3.28 22.86 18.03
N LYS A 87 2.72 24.07 18.18
CA LYS A 87 1.79 24.39 19.27
C LYS A 87 0.38 23.91 18.97
N TRP A 88 -0.28 23.39 20.02
CA TRP A 88 -1.64 22.87 19.95
C TRP A 88 -2.64 23.96 20.32
N SER A 89 -3.56 24.24 19.41
CA SER A 89 -4.60 25.26 19.56
C SER A 89 -5.97 24.62 19.70
N GLU A 90 -6.72 25.07 20.71
CA GLU A 90 -8.07 24.61 21.02
C GLU A 90 -9.06 25.42 20.18
N ARG A 91 -9.95 24.75 19.43
CA ARG A 91 -10.87 25.39 18.49
C ARG A 91 -12.22 24.65 18.43
N PRO A 92 -13.34 25.32 18.10
CA PRO A 92 -14.59 24.64 17.78
C PRO A 92 -14.38 23.63 16.65
N CYS A 93 -14.93 22.41 16.79
CA CYS A 93 -14.74 21.35 15.78
C CYS A 93 -15.32 21.68 14.39
N GLN A 94 -16.13 22.72 14.28
CA GLN A 94 -16.73 23.20 13.03
C GLN A 94 -15.88 24.27 12.33
N ASP A 95 -14.79 24.70 12.97
CA ASP A 95 -13.85 25.65 12.37
C ASP A 95 -13.22 25.06 11.11
N LYS A 96 -12.81 25.95 10.20
CA LYS A 96 -12.03 25.59 9.02
C LYS A 96 -10.56 25.86 9.30
N VAL A 97 -9.73 24.84 9.09
CA VAL A 97 -8.27 24.95 9.07
C VAL A 97 -7.77 24.40 7.73
N ALA A 98 -6.47 24.52 7.44
CA ALA A 98 -5.94 24.20 6.11
C ALA A 98 -6.01 22.72 5.76
N GLY A 99 -5.94 21.83 6.76
CA GLY A 99 -6.03 20.41 6.52
C GLY A 99 -6.08 19.58 7.80
N TYR A 100 -5.66 18.33 7.69
CA TYR A 100 -5.61 17.37 8.78
C TYR A 100 -4.41 16.44 8.59
N LEU A 101 -3.83 15.99 9.69
CA LEU A 101 -2.75 15.01 9.68
C LEU A 101 -3.36 13.63 9.93
N CYS A 102 -3.06 12.68 9.05
CA CYS A 102 -3.44 11.29 9.24
C CYS A 102 -2.21 10.50 9.69
N GLU A 103 -2.44 9.53 10.58
CA GLU A 103 -1.48 8.47 10.83
C GLU A 103 -2.11 7.12 10.53
N ASN A 104 -1.28 6.23 10.00
CA ASN A 104 -1.63 4.88 9.68
C ASN A 104 -0.70 3.96 10.45
N ASN A 105 -1.25 2.90 11.02
CA ASN A 105 -0.47 1.87 11.66
C ASN A 105 -0.48 0.63 10.76
N TYR A 106 0.69 0.21 10.31
CA TYR A 106 0.86 -0.98 9.50
C TYR A 106 1.54 -2.07 10.32
N GLU A 107 1.00 -3.29 10.26
CA GLU A 107 1.63 -4.45 10.93
C GLU A 107 3.03 -4.74 10.38
N SER A 108 3.26 -4.42 9.11
CA SER A 108 4.56 -4.49 8.46
C SER A 108 4.71 -3.40 7.40
N THR A 109 5.95 -2.96 7.20
CA THR A 109 6.35 -2.03 6.14
C THR A 109 7.47 -2.66 5.33
N CYS A 110 7.52 -2.35 4.03
CA CYS A 110 8.61 -2.82 3.19
C CYS A 110 9.87 -2.00 3.47
N LYS A 111 11.00 -2.69 3.50
CA LYS A 111 12.31 -2.03 3.61
C LYS A 111 12.72 -1.42 2.27
N PRO A 112 13.51 -0.32 2.29
CA PRO A 112 14.06 0.26 1.07
C PRO A 112 14.88 -0.76 0.30
N LEU A 113 14.66 -0.83 -1.01
CA LEU A 113 15.44 -1.64 -1.93
C LEU A 113 16.82 -1.03 -2.14
N LYS A 114 17.84 -1.88 -2.18
CA LYS A 114 19.20 -1.48 -2.52
C LYS A 114 19.29 -1.26 -4.02
N ALA A 115 19.81 -0.10 -4.42
CA ALA A 115 20.12 0.18 -5.81
C ALA A 115 21.45 -0.50 -6.22
N GLY A 116 21.53 -0.97 -7.46
CA GLY A 116 22.77 -1.50 -8.05
C GLY A 116 23.81 -0.41 -8.33
N ALA A 117 25.02 -0.81 -8.75
CA ALA A 117 26.19 0.08 -8.90
C ALA A 117 26.03 1.23 -9.93
N ASN A 118 24.97 1.24 -10.75
CA ASN A 118 24.62 2.30 -11.71
C ASN A 118 23.10 2.44 -11.84
N GLU A 119 22.38 2.17 -10.75
CA GLU A 119 20.92 2.20 -10.71
C GLU A 119 20.47 3.15 -9.60
N SER A 120 19.30 3.77 -9.76
CA SER A 120 18.60 4.44 -8.65
C SER A 120 17.24 3.80 -8.44
N VAL A 121 16.72 3.90 -7.21
CA VAL A 121 15.37 3.44 -6.89
C VAL A 121 14.58 4.63 -6.35
N SER A 122 13.52 4.98 -7.07
CA SER A 122 12.54 5.97 -6.62
C SER A 122 11.27 5.29 -6.15
N TYR A 123 10.67 5.82 -5.10
CA TYR A 123 9.45 5.31 -4.49
C TYR A 123 8.29 6.28 -4.71
N SER A 124 7.09 5.74 -4.85
CA SER A 124 5.81 6.45 -4.79
C SER A 124 4.94 5.77 -3.74
N THR A 125 4.44 6.51 -2.76
CA THR A 125 3.56 5.98 -1.71
C THR A 125 2.09 6.08 -2.14
N PRO A 126 1.17 5.29 -1.54
CA PRO A 126 -0.26 5.39 -1.82
C PRO A 126 -0.88 6.76 -1.49
N PHE A 127 -0.17 7.58 -0.72
CA PHE A 127 -0.62 8.90 -0.27
C PHE A 127 -0.06 10.04 -1.13
N GLY A 128 0.59 9.70 -2.25
CA GLY A 128 1.08 10.67 -3.24
C GLY A 128 2.49 11.20 -2.98
N PHE A 129 3.18 10.75 -1.93
CA PHE A 129 4.57 11.11 -1.71
C PHE A 129 5.50 10.38 -2.68
N LYS A 130 6.54 11.05 -3.17
CA LYS A 130 7.57 10.47 -4.05
C LYS A 130 8.99 10.85 -3.60
N GLY A 131 9.92 9.89 -3.58
CA GLY A 131 11.31 10.15 -3.19
C GLY A 131 12.21 8.91 -3.24
N GLU A 132 13.52 9.07 -3.01
CA GLU A 132 14.53 8.00 -3.12
C GLU A 132 15.12 7.55 -1.77
N GLY A 133 14.82 8.26 -0.66
CA GLY A 133 15.47 8.09 0.65
C GLY A 133 14.51 7.77 1.81
N LEU A 134 13.38 7.12 1.53
CA LEU A 134 12.41 6.72 2.56
C LEU A 134 12.98 5.59 3.43
N LEU A 135 12.72 5.61 4.73
CA LEU A 135 13.23 4.62 5.69
C LEU A 135 12.29 3.40 5.86
N ALA A 136 11.00 3.62 5.68
CA ALA A 136 9.96 2.60 5.76
C ALA A 136 8.89 2.90 4.71
N LEU A 137 8.42 1.88 3.99
CA LEU A 137 7.46 2.02 2.90
C LEU A 137 6.15 1.32 3.26
N PRO A 138 5.03 2.05 3.31
CA PRO A 138 3.73 1.45 3.61
C PRO A 138 3.30 0.49 2.48
N PRO A 139 2.48 -0.52 2.79
CA PRO A 139 1.83 -1.36 1.80
C PRO A 139 1.20 -0.55 0.66
N GLY A 140 1.34 -1.04 -0.57
CA GLY A 140 0.91 -0.36 -1.79
C GLY A 140 1.92 0.64 -2.36
N SER A 141 3.02 0.94 -1.65
CA SER A 141 4.10 1.76 -2.22
C SER A 141 4.71 1.08 -3.45
N VAL A 142 5.04 1.87 -4.47
CA VAL A 142 5.68 1.39 -5.70
C VAL A 142 7.12 1.86 -5.77
N ALA A 143 8.05 0.91 -5.88
CA ALA A 143 9.45 1.16 -6.18
C ALA A 143 9.69 1.07 -7.70
N THR A 144 10.42 2.03 -8.26
CA THR A 144 10.81 2.08 -9.67
C THR A 144 12.32 2.17 -9.77
N HIS A 145 12.92 1.20 -10.42
CA HIS A 145 14.35 1.18 -10.71
C HIS A 145 14.65 1.96 -12.00
N SER A 146 15.68 2.80 -11.98
CA SER A 146 16.14 3.57 -13.13
C SER A 146 17.60 3.24 -13.45
N PRO A 147 17.98 3.01 -14.72
CA PRO A 147 17.18 3.24 -15.94
C PRO A 147 16.36 2.03 -16.40
N SER A 148 16.37 0.92 -15.67
CA SER A 148 15.77 -0.35 -16.10
C SER A 148 14.25 -0.30 -16.26
N GLY A 149 13.57 0.64 -15.60
CA GLY A 149 12.11 0.80 -15.62
C GLY A 149 11.38 -0.27 -14.83
N ILE A 150 12.09 -1.13 -14.10
CA ILE A 150 11.51 -2.24 -13.34
C ILE A 150 10.72 -1.67 -12.17
N LYS A 151 9.46 -2.07 -12.06
CA LYS A 151 8.59 -1.69 -10.95
C LYS A 151 8.30 -2.86 -10.01
N LYS A 152 8.22 -2.54 -8.71
CA LYS A 152 7.78 -3.44 -7.65
C LYS A 152 6.77 -2.75 -6.75
N ILE A 153 5.83 -3.50 -6.18
CA ILE A 153 4.86 -2.99 -5.21
C ILE A 153 5.07 -3.65 -3.85
N CYS A 154 4.95 -2.86 -2.78
CA CYS A 154 4.98 -3.36 -1.42
C CYS A 154 3.66 -4.11 -1.13
N ALA A 155 3.75 -5.39 -0.82
CA ALA A 155 2.57 -6.23 -0.61
C ALA A 155 1.82 -5.85 0.68
N PRO A 156 0.49 -6.08 0.73
CA PRO A 156 -0.26 -5.97 1.97
C PRO A 156 0.22 -7.02 2.99
N ASP A 157 0.17 -6.64 4.26
CA ASP A 157 0.39 -7.51 5.43
C ASP A 157 1.71 -8.31 5.44
N THR A 158 2.70 -7.89 4.65
CA THR A 158 4.04 -8.46 4.60
C THR A 158 5.09 -7.36 4.36
N ASP A 159 6.37 -7.65 4.60
CA ASP A 159 7.48 -6.77 4.26
C ASP A 159 8.05 -7.04 2.85
N ALA A 160 7.30 -7.77 2.02
CA ALA A 160 7.77 -8.29 0.74
C ALA A 160 7.44 -7.36 -0.44
N TRP A 161 8.39 -7.27 -1.37
CA TRP A 161 8.20 -6.59 -2.65
C TRP A 161 7.77 -7.58 -3.74
N LEU A 162 6.65 -7.30 -4.39
CA LEU A 162 6.15 -8.06 -5.54
C LEU A 162 6.57 -7.36 -6.83
N GLY A 163 7.12 -8.12 -7.79
CA GLY A 163 7.41 -7.60 -9.13
C GLY A 163 6.15 -7.44 -9.97
N ALA A 164 6.16 -6.46 -10.87
CA ALA A 164 5.12 -6.36 -11.91
C ALA A 164 5.10 -7.63 -12.81
N PRO A 165 3.94 -8.04 -13.34
CA PRO A 165 2.63 -7.42 -13.18
C PRO A 165 1.89 -7.83 -11.89
N TRP A 166 1.33 -6.85 -11.18
CA TRP A 166 0.31 -7.06 -10.14
C TRP A 166 -1.08 -6.63 -10.67
N SER A 167 -2.12 -6.64 -9.82
CA SER A 167 -3.48 -6.27 -10.23
C SER A 167 -3.53 -4.95 -11.02
N CYS A 168 -4.21 -4.95 -12.16
CA CYS A 168 -4.32 -3.78 -13.04
C CYS A 168 -5.04 -2.59 -12.40
N ASP A 169 -5.86 -2.83 -11.37
CA ASP A 169 -6.59 -1.79 -10.63
C ASP A 169 -5.66 -0.86 -9.84
N THR A 170 -4.45 -1.32 -9.55
CA THR A 170 -3.44 -0.56 -8.80
C THR A 170 -2.31 -0.17 -9.72
N GLU A 171 -2.09 1.13 -9.96
CA GLU A 171 -0.91 1.64 -10.68
C GLU A 171 -0.65 0.94 -12.02
N ASN A 172 -1.73 0.61 -12.77
CA ASN A 172 -1.68 -0.10 -14.05
C ASN A 172 -0.89 -1.42 -13.96
N GLY A 173 -1.01 -2.16 -12.86
CA GLY A 173 -0.29 -3.41 -12.62
C GLY A 173 1.23 -3.28 -12.63
N GLY A 174 1.78 -2.05 -12.58
CA GLY A 174 3.20 -1.80 -12.77
C GLY A 174 3.67 -1.85 -14.22
N CYS A 175 2.76 -1.95 -15.19
CA CYS A 175 3.08 -1.97 -16.61
C CYS A 175 3.46 -0.57 -17.12
N GLU A 176 4.39 -0.51 -18.07
CA GLU A 176 4.81 0.75 -18.71
C GLU A 176 3.74 1.32 -19.65
N HIS A 177 3.03 0.45 -20.38
CA HIS A 177 2.01 0.87 -21.34
C HIS A 177 0.59 0.49 -20.88
N LEU A 178 0.19 -0.77 -21.05
CA LEU A 178 -1.16 -1.21 -20.72
C LEU A 178 -1.12 -2.50 -19.89
N CYS A 179 -1.87 -2.54 -18.81
CA CYS A 179 -2.17 -3.77 -18.08
C CYS A 179 -3.52 -4.33 -18.53
N HIS A 180 -3.55 -5.64 -18.77
CA HIS A 180 -4.77 -6.36 -19.12
C HIS A 180 -4.95 -7.54 -18.17
N ALA A 181 -6.11 -7.61 -17.51
CA ALA A 181 -6.47 -8.75 -16.67
C ALA A 181 -7.15 -9.84 -17.51
N ARG A 182 -6.55 -11.03 -17.55
CA ARG A 182 -7.10 -12.20 -18.24
C ARG A 182 -7.30 -13.33 -17.23
N ASN A 183 -8.55 -13.71 -16.96
CA ASN A 183 -8.89 -14.70 -15.92
C ASN A 183 -8.24 -14.36 -14.57
N ASP A 184 -8.34 -13.09 -14.15
CA ASP A 184 -7.76 -12.54 -12.92
C ASP A 184 -6.22 -12.57 -12.84
N VAL A 185 -5.54 -12.89 -13.95
CA VAL A 185 -4.08 -12.78 -14.08
C VAL A 185 -3.76 -11.48 -14.81
N ALA A 186 -2.99 -10.60 -14.17
CA ALA A 186 -2.52 -9.38 -14.79
C ALA A 186 -1.40 -9.66 -15.80
N GLU A 187 -1.51 -9.08 -16.99
CA GLU A 187 -0.53 -9.20 -18.06
C GLU A 187 -0.20 -7.81 -18.63
N CYS A 188 1.08 -7.51 -18.79
CA CYS A 188 1.51 -6.28 -19.46
C CYS A 188 1.46 -6.44 -20.98
N ILE A 189 0.94 -5.43 -21.67
CA ILE A 189 0.93 -5.32 -23.13
C ILE A 189 2.01 -4.33 -23.56
N CYS A 190 2.89 -4.75 -24.48
CA CYS A 190 3.92 -3.88 -25.02
C CYS A 190 3.29 -2.80 -25.92
N LYS A 191 3.91 -1.63 -25.98
CA LYS A 191 3.53 -0.61 -26.95
C LYS A 191 3.85 -1.08 -28.38
N PRO A 192 3.00 -0.78 -29.38
CA PRO A 192 3.29 -1.14 -30.78
C PRO A 192 4.67 -0.64 -31.24
N GLY A 193 5.43 -1.50 -31.93
CA GLY A 193 6.81 -1.20 -32.37
C GLY A 193 7.88 -1.29 -31.29
N GLU A 194 7.51 -1.61 -30.04
CA GLU A 194 8.42 -1.79 -28.92
C GLU A 194 8.29 -3.22 -28.36
N GLY A 195 9.26 -3.65 -27.55
CA GLY A 195 9.23 -4.92 -26.84
C GLY A 195 9.44 -4.75 -25.34
N PRO A 196 9.68 -5.85 -24.61
CA PRO A 196 9.90 -5.80 -23.17
C PRO A 196 11.07 -4.87 -22.83
N ARG A 197 10.83 -3.90 -21.94
CA ARG A 197 11.89 -3.09 -21.34
C ARG A 197 12.27 -3.67 -19.98
N GLY A 198 13.55 -3.98 -19.79
CA GLY A 198 14.05 -4.57 -18.55
C GLY A 198 13.57 -6.02 -18.34
N VAL A 199 13.06 -6.31 -17.14
CA VAL A 199 12.67 -7.67 -16.70
C VAL A 199 11.16 -7.90 -16.75
N VAL A 200 10.34 -6.86 -16.93
CA VAL A 200 8.88 -7.02 -17.00
C VAL A 200 8.53 -7.55 -18.39
N ALA A 201 8.29 -8.86 -18.47
CA ALA A 201 7.83 -9.48 -19.70
C ALA A 201 6.46 -8.89 -20.08
N CYS A 202 6.34 -8.46 -21.33
CA CYS A 202 5.07 -8.02 -21.90
C CYS A 202 4.73 -8.87 -23.13
N ARG A 203 3.42 -9.00 -23.41
CA ARG A 203 2.94 -9.60 -24.65
C ARG A 203 2.60 -8.52 -25.67
N CYS A 204 2.63 -8.88 -26.94
CA CYS A 204 2.06 -8.03 -27.97
C CYS A 204 0.52 -8.03 -27.88
N ALA A 205 -0.08 -6.91 -28.29
CA ALA A 205 -1.53 -6.82 -28.47
C ALA A 205 -1.99 -7.80 -29.57
N ASP A 206 -3.28 -8.12 -29.59
CA ASP A 206 -3.85 -8.95 -30.65
C ASP A 206 -3.65 -8.27 -32.01
N GLY A 207 -3.23 -9.03 -33.03
CA GLY A 207 -2.81 -8.50 -34.34
C GLY A 207 -1.32 -8.14 -34.43
N PHE A 208 -0.55 -8.27 -33.35
CA PHE A 208 0.90 -8.05 -33.36
C PHE A 208 1.65 -9.32 -32.92
N GLU A 209 2.82 -9.55 -33.51
CA GLU A 209 3.74 -10.62 -33.12
C GLU A 209 5.10 -10.08 -32.69
N MET A 210 5.79 -10.81 -31.81
CA MET A 210 7.12 -10.42 -31.35
C MET A 210 8.17 -10.85 -32.36
N VAL A 211 8.70 -9.90 -33.14
CA VAL A 211 9.75 -10.13 -34.14
C VAL A 211 10.93 -9.22 -33.83
N GLY A 212 12.11 -9.82 -33.66
CA GLY A 212 13.34 -9.06 -33.34
C GLY A 212 13.25 -8.26 -32.04
N GLY A 213 12.48 -8.74 -31.06
CA GLY A 213 12.28 -8.07 -29.77
C GLY A 213 11.38 -6.84 -29.83
N LYS A 214 10.54 -6.71 -30.86
CA LYS A 214 9.54 -5.65 -31.00
C LYS A 214 8.20 -6.24 -31.43
N CYS A 215 7.10 -5.63 -31.02
CA CYS A 215 5.78 -5.98 -31.51
C CYS A 215 5.57 -5.40 -32.91
N THR A 216 5.54 -6.27 -33.90
CA THR A 216 5.29 -5.95 -35.31
C THR A 216 3.89 -6.39 -35.71
N ASP A 217 3.21 -5.53 -36.45
CA ASP A 217 1.88 -5.80 -37.00
C ASP A 217 1.92 -7.07 -37.87
N VAL A 218 1.00 -8.00 -37.60
CA VAL A 218 0.86 -9.22 -38.38
C VAL A 218 0.18 -8.83 -39.68
N ASN A 219 0.86 -8.99 -40.82
CA ASN A 219 0.23 -8.70 -42.10
C ASN A 219 -0.75 -9.82 -42.48
N GLU A 220 -2.04 -9.66 -42.14
CA GLU A 220 -3.08 -10.66 -42.44
C GLU A 220 -3.39 -10.77 -43.94
N CYS A 221 -2.90 -9.82 -44.76
CA CYS A 221 -3.01 -9.85 -46.22
C CYS A 221 -1.93 -10.74 -46.86
N MET A 222 -0.92 -11.19 -46.11
CA MET A 222 0.05 -12.16 -46.59
C MET A 222 -0.41 -13.57 -46.22
N PRO A 223 -0.50 -14.51 -47.19
CA PRO A 223 -0.80 -15.90 -46.86
C PRO A 223 0.30 -16.43 -45.93
N ALA A 224 -0.10 -17.06 -44.81
CA ALA A 224 0.83 -17.75 -43.92
C ALA A 224 1.75 -18.64 -44.77
N PRO A 225 3.07 -18.69 -44.49
CA PRO A 225 3.98 -19.50 -45.27
C PRO A 225 3.44 -20.93 -45.26
N SER A 226 3.06 -21.43 -46.44
CA SER A 226 2.54 -22.76 -46.62
C SER A 226 3.56 -23.73 -46.05
N ARG A 227 3.22 -24.41 -44.94
CA ARG A 227 3.98 -25.57 -44.48
C ARG A 227 4.10 -26.51 -45.67
N ALA A 228 5.34 -26.82 -46.05
CA ALA A 228 5.62 -27.78 -47.10
C ALA A 228 4.83 -29.09 -46.82
N PRO A 229 4.24 -29.73 -47.84
CA PRO A 229 3.56 -31.00 -47.65
C PRO A 229 4.62 -32.09 -47.41
N GLY A 230 4.91 -32.34 -46.13
CA GLY A 230 5.85 -33.35 -45.67
C GLY A 230 5.23 -34.21 -44.58
N GLU A 231 4.84 -35.42 -44.99
CA GLU A 231 4.69 -36.63 -44.17
C GLU A 231 3.51 -36.74 -43.18
N GLY A 232 2.52 -37.53 -43.60
CA GLY A 232 2.12 -38.69 -42.81
C GLY A 232 1.24 -38.42 -41.60
N HIS A 233 -0.06 -38.27 -41.85
CA HIS A 233 -1.11 -38.37 -40.84
C HIS A 233 -1.15 -39.82 -40.26
N ARG A 234 -0.35 -40.14 -39.23
CA ARG A 234 -0.64 -41.30 -38.37
C ARG A 234 -1.74 -40.92 -37.39
N ARG A 235 -2.95 -41.39 -37.67
CA ARG A 235 -4.06 -41.39 -36.72
C ARG A 235 -3.64 -42.17 -35.47
N GLY A 236 -3.35 -41.46 -34.39
CA GLY A 236 -3.24 -42.05 -33.05
C GLY A 236 -4.64 -42.39 -32.54
N VAL A 237 -4.95 -43.69 -32.44
CA VAL A 237 -6.15 -44.18 -31.78
C VAL A 237 -5.94 -44.00 -30.26
N HIS A 238 -6.64 -43.05 -29.64
CA HIS A 238 -6.72 -42.99 -28.18
C HIS A 238 -7.69 -44.05 -27.67
N LEU A 239 -7.14 -45.12 -27.09
CA LEU A 239 -7.88 -46.09 -26.31
C LEU A 239 -8.32 -45.44 -25.00
N LYS A 240 -9.60 -45.07 -24.87
CA LYS A 240 -10.19 -44.69 -23.57
C LYS A 240 -10.26 -45.94 -22.69
N SER A 241 -9.38 -46.04 -21.71
CA SER A 241 -9.48 -47.05 -20.66
C SER A 241 -10.66 -46.74 -19.74
N ARG A 242 -11.57 -47.71 -19.66
CA ARG A 242 -12.80 -47.72 -18.88
C ARG A 242 -12.44 -47.79 -17.39
N ALA A 243 -12.79 -46.76 -16.61
CA ALA A 243 -12.78 -46.84 -15.16
C ALA A 243 -13.96 -47.71 -14.68
N ALA A 244 -13.67 -48.69 -13.82
CA ALA A 244 -14.63 -49.55 -13.13
C ALA A 244 -14.56 -49.30 -11.61
N PRO A 245 -15.58 -49.71 -10.82
CA PRO A 245 -16.15 -48.87 -9.77
C PRO A 245 -15.66 -49.10 -8.33
N LYS A 246 -16.09 -48.15 -7.49
CA LYS A 246 -16.03 -47.98 -6.03
C LYS A 246 -15.89 -49.24 -5.16
N SER A 247 -15.11 -49.11 -4.09
CA SER A 247 -15.33 -49.84 -2.83
C SER A 247 -15.39 -48.89 -1.64
N GLU A 248 -16.52 -48.98 -0.94
CA GLU A 248 -16.89 -48.29 0.28
C GLU A 248 -16.46 -49.13 1.49
N ARG A 249 -15.91 -48.51 2.56
CA ARG A 249 -16.17 -48.93 3.96
C ARG A 249 -15.64 -47.98 5.03
N ARG A 250 -16.62 -47.51 5.82
CA ARG A 250 -16.71 -47.44 7.29
C ARG A 250 -15.70 -46.65 8.14
N ARG A 251 -16.28 -45.59 8.72
CA ARG A 251 -16.18 -45.05 10.10
C ARG A 251 -15.39 -45.87 11.12
N THR A 252 -14.50 -45.16 11.82
CA THR A 252 -14.37 -45.16 13.30
C THR A 252 -13.89 -43.77 13.72
N GLY A 253 -14.60 -43.16 14.67
CA GLY A 253 -14.21 -41.88 15.26
C GLY A 253 -13.36 -42.09 16.53
N THR A 254 -12.58 -41.07 16.87
CA THR A 254 -12.19 -40.79 18.26
C THR A 254 -11.82 -39.32 18.42
N SER A 255 -12.14 -38.82 19.61
CA SER A 255 -12.15 -37.46 20.12
C SER A 255 -10.80 -36.89 20.56
N LEU A 256 -10.82 -35.58 20.82
CA LEU A 256 -10.02 -34.81 21.81
C LEU A 256 -8.56 -34.51 21.46
N SER A 257 -8.25 -33.23 21.22
CA SER A 257 -7.65 -32.33 22.22
C SER A 257 -7.12 -31.05 21.55
N SER A 258 -7.41 -29.90 22.17
CA SER A 258 -6.87 -28.58 21.81
C SER A 258 -5.46 -28.38 22.38
N PRO A 259 -4.55 -27.67 21.68
CA PRO A 259 -3.40 -27.04 22.30
C PRO A 259 -3.61 -25.53 22.54
N PRO A 260 -2.73 -24.89 23.34
CA PRO A 260 -3.04 -23.69 24.10
C PRO A 260 -2.83 -22.38 23.33
N VAL A 261 -3.50 -21.35 23.85
CA VAL A 261 -3.35 -19.93 23.54
C VAL A 261 -1.89 -19.49 23.74
N VAL A 262 -1.27 -18.98 22.67
CA VAL A 262 0.00 -18.24 22.75
C VAL A 262 -0.34 -16.75 22.69
N HIS A 263 0.01 -16.02 23.76
CA HIS A 263 0.00 -14.57 23.77
C HIS A 263 1.19 -14.07 22.95
N GLU A 264 0.92 -13.58 21.74
CA GLU A 264 1.92 -12.92 20.91
C GLU A 264 2.03 -11.44 21.31
N ARG A 265 3.27 -11.01 21.57
CA ARG A 265 3.63 -9.63 21.91
C ARG A 265 3.49 -8.75 20.66
N ARG A 266 2.84 -7.60 20.77
CA ARG A 266 2.78 -6.58 19.71
C ARG A 266 4.19 -6.04 19.41
N PRO A 267 4.66 -6.06 18.15
CA PRO A 267 5.84 -5.32 17.74
C PRO A 267 5.46 -3.93 17.17
N GLY A 268 6.18 -2.90 17.65
CA GLY A 268 6.63 -1.71 16.92
C GLY A 268 5.59 -0.81 16.23
N GLU A 269 5.31 0.35 16.83
CA GLU A 269 4.82 1.53 16.09
C GLU A 269 5.88 1.95 15.06
N TYR A 270 5.51 2.02 13.78
CA TYR A 270 6.32 2.64 12.74
C TYR A 270 5.50 3.75 12.09
N VAL A 271 5.99 4.99 12.23
CA VAL A 271 5.45 6.16 11.55
C VAL A 271 5.97 6.14 10.11
N ALA A 272 5.08 5.94 9.14
CA ALA A 272 5.40 6.12 7.73
C ALA A 272 5.35 7.62 7.40
N ILE A 273 6.42 8.13 6.78
CA ILE A 273 6.53 9.49 6.23
C ILE A 273 6.08 9.47 4.77
#